data_AF-E4Z030-F1
#
_entry.id   AF-E4Z030-F1
#
_cell.length_a   1.000
_cell.length_b   1.000
_cell.length_c   1.000
_cell.angle_alpha   90.00
_cell.angle_beta   90.00
_cell.angle_gamma   90.00
#
_symmetry.space_group_name_H-M   'P 1'
#
loop_
_entity.id
_entity.type
_entity.pdbx_description
1 polymer ?
#
loop_
_entity_poly.entity_id
_entity_poly.type
_entity_poly.pdbx_seq_one_letter_code
_entity_poly.pdbx_strand_id
1 'polypeptide(L)'
;VTVEYRKTPEVEYPTPFDDCYEAVEYTIKNAAKLKINPSSLVLTGDSAGGHLTLTVGMHLANNGHKIAALVPLYPMTQIVTGNLPSYT
;
A
#
# COMPACT_ATOMS: atom_id res chain seq x y z
N VAL A 1 -1.64 -10.54 -6.42
CA VAL A 1 -2.98 -10.39 -5.79
C VAL A 1 -3.44 -8.99 -6.14
N THR A 2 -4.63 -8.83 -6.71
CA THR A 2 -5.25 -7.52 -6.95
C THR A 2 -6.31 -7.32 -5.88
N VAL A 3 -6.35 -6.14 -5.25
CA VAL A 3 -7.24 -5.86 -4.12
C VAL A 3 -8.34 -4.93 -4.60
N GLU A 4 -9.59 -5.44 -4.60
CA GLU A 4 -10.78 -4.63 -4.81
C GLU A 4 -11.18 -3.94 -3.49
N TYR A 5 -10.36 -2.98 -3.06
CA TYR A 5 -10.62 -2.21 -1.84
C TYR A 5 -11.87 -1.32 -2.02
N ARG A 6 -12.57 -1.07 -0.91
CA ARG A 6 -13.77 -0.22 -0.89
C ARG A 6 -13.38 1.23 -1.18
N LYS A 7 -14.23 1.94 -1.92
CA LYS A 7 -13.94 3.28 -2.46
C LYS A 7 -14.85 4.35 -1.84
N THR A 8 -14.38 5.58 -1.87
CA THR A 8 -15.18 6.77 -1.57
C THR A 8 -16.19 7.02 -2.71
N PRO A 9 -17.38 7.59 -2.42
CA PRO A 9 -17.83 8.11 -1.12
C PRO A 9 -18.47 7.08 -0.17
N GLU A 10 -18.64 5.81 -0.59
CA GLU A 10 -19.33 4.79 0.19
C GLU A 10 -18.60 4.44 1.49
N VAL A 11 -17.28 4.57 1.50
CA VAL A 11 -16.45 4.45 2.70
C VAL A 11 -15.48 5.62 2.79
N GLU A 12 -15.11 6.00 4.01
CA GLU A 12 -14.10 7.03 4.28
C GLU A 12 -12.76 6.40 4.68
N TYR A 13 -11.71 7.22 4.64
CA TYR A 13 -10.42 6.86 5.26
C TYR A 13 -10.64 6.51 6.75
N PRO A 14 -10.01 5.44 7.30
CA PRO A 14 -8.94 4.62 6.72
C PRO A 14 -9.40 3.34 5.99
N THR A 15 -10.69 3.15 5.72
CA THR A 15 -11.23 1.88 5.19
C THR A 15 -10.48 1.32 3.96
N PRO A 16 -10.14 2.12 2.92
CA PRO A 16 -9.38 1.62 1.78
C PRO A 16 -7.95 1.17 2.15
N PHE A 17 -7.34 1.81 3.15
CA PHE A 17 -6.04 1.42 3.69
C PHE A 17 -6.15 0.07 4.42
N ASP A 18 -7.16 -0.09 5.28
CA ASP A 18 -7.37 -1.33 6.04
C ASP A 18 -7.60 -2.52 5.10
N ASP A 19 -8.43 -2.35 4.05
CA ASP A 19 -8.67 -3.39 3.04
C ASP A 19 -7.37 -3.85 2.35
N CYS A 20 -6.51 -2.89 1.96
CA CYS A 20 -5.23 -3.20 1.34
C CYS A 20 -4.26 -3.86 2.33
N TYR A 21 -4.22 -3.41 3.58
CA TYR A 21 -3.38 -3.98 4.63
C TYR A 21 -3.78 -5.42 4.95
N GLU A 22 -5.07 -5.66 5.21
CA GLU A 22 -5.62 -7.00 5.47
C GLU A 22 -5.39 -7.96 4.30
N ALA A 23 -5.48 -7.46 3.06
CA ALA A 23 -5.18 -8.27 1.88
C ALA A 23 -3.70 -8.71 1.84
N VAL A 24 -2.77 -7.86 2.27
CA VAL A 24 -1.35 -8.23 2.39
C VAL A 24 -1.15 -9.26 3.49
N GLU A 25 -1.73 -9.05 4.67
CA GLU A 25 -1.66 -10.01 5.78
C GLU A 25 -2.23 -11.37 5.38
N TYR A 26 -3.40 -11.39 4.71
CA TYR A 26 -3.99 -12.60 4.17
C TYR A 26 -3.05 -13.28 3.18
N THR A 27 -2.43 -12.51 2.28
CA THR A 27 -1.50 -13.04 1.27
C THR A 27 -0.29 -13.70 1.92
N ILE A 28 0.32 -13.08 2.93
CA ILE A 28 1.44 -13.63 3.69
C ILE A 28 1.01 -14.90 4.43
N LYS A 29 -0.10 -14.83 5.19
CA LYS A 29 -0.63 -15.96 5.97
C LYS A 29 -0.98 -17.18 5.10
N ASN A 30 -1.42 -16.94 3.87
CA ASN A 30 -1.84 -17.98 2.93
C ASN A 30 -0.78 -18.28 1.86
N ALA A 31 0.47 -17.86 2.04
CA ALA A 31 1.51 -17.98 1.01
C ALA A 31 1.71 -19.42 0.51
N ALA A 32 1.65 -20.41 1.39
CA ALA A 32 1.72 -21.83 1.02
C ALA A 32 0.55 -22.27 0.12
N LYS A 33 -0.68 -21.86 0.46
CA LYS A 33 -1.88 -22.13 -0.34
C LYS A 33 -1.81 -21.46 -1.71
N LEU A 34 -1.28 -20.24 -1.74
CA LEU A 34 -1.11 -19.43 -2.95
C LEU A 34 0.14 -19.82 -3.77
N LYS A 35 1.00 -20.71 -3.25
CA LYS A 35 2.28 -21.13 -3.85
C LYS A 35 3.21 -19.93 -4.15
N ILE A 36 3.31 -18.98 -3.23
CA ILE A 36 4.16 -17.78 -3.34
C ILE A 36 5.21 -17.76 -2.23
N ASN A 37 6.31 -17.01 -2.46
CA ASN A 37 7.32 -16.77 -1.44
C ASN A 37 6.94 -15.53 -0.60
N PRO A 38 6.59 -15.69 0.69
CA PRO A 38 6.22 -14.55 1.55
C PRO A 38 7.40 -13.62 1.86
N SER A 39 8.65 -14.06 1.63
CA SER A 39 9.86 -13.25 1.85
C SER A 39 10.18 -12.29 0.69
N SER A 40 9.39 -12.32 -0.38
CA SER A 40 9.61 -11.51 -1.59
C SER A 40 8.34 -10.72 -1.96
N LEU A 41 7.83 -9.96 -0.99
CA LEU A 41 6.63 -9.14 -1.18
C LEU A 41 6.96 -7.83 -1.92
N VAL A 42 6.23 -7.56 -3.00
CA VAL A 42 6.26 -6.30 -3.73
C VAL A 42 4.86 -5.70 -3.71
N LEU A 43 4.74 -4.42 -3.33
CA LEU A 43 3.48 -3.67 -3.40
C LEU A 43 3.53 -2.69 -4.56
N THR A 44 2.43 -2.56 -5.28
CA THR A 44 2.30 -1.67 -6.45
C THR A 44 0.89 -1.14 -6.58
N GLY A 45 0.76 0.03 -7.18
CA GLY A 45 -0.51 0.71 -7.41
C GLY A 45 -0.30 2.10 -8.02
N ASP A 46 -1.34 2.61 -8.65
CA ASP A 46 -1.32 3.85 -9.41
C ASP A 46 -2.11 4.98 -8.74
N SER A 47 -1.66 6.22 -8.83
CA SER A 47 -2.37 7.40 -8.29
C SER A 47 -2.77 7.24 -6.81
N ALA A 48 -4.06 7.10 -6.50
CA ALA A 48 -4.57 6.79 -5.16
C ALA A 48 -4.15 5.39 -4.68
N GLY A 49 -4.05 4.40 -5.57
CA GLY A 49 -3.43 3.11 -5.28
C GLY A 49 -1.92 3.22 -5.02
N GLY A 50 -1.25 4.21 -5.60
CA GLY A 50 0.14 4.55 -5.28
C GLY A 50 0.29 5.10 -3.86
N HIS A 51 -0.67 5.92 -3.40
CA HIS A 51 -0.76 6.35 -2.01
C HIS A 51 -0.92 5.16 -1.05
N LEU A 52 -1.84 4.24 -1.36
CA LEU A 52 -2.06 3.02 -0.57
C LEU A 52 -0.81 2.13 -0.55
N THR A 53 -0.13 1.98 -1.69
CA THR A 53 1.15 1.24 -1.79
C THR A 53 2.19 1.78 -0.82
N LEU A 54 2.36 3.11 -0.78
CA LEU A 54 3.32 3.75 0.11
C LEU A 54 2.93 3.61 1.58
N THR A 55 1.69 3.95 1.92
CA THR A 55 1.22 3.98 3.32
C THR A 55 1.16 2.58 3.93
N VAL A 56 0.59 1.60 3.23
CA VAL A 56 0.56 0.19 3.69
C VAL A 56 1.97 -0.37 3.78
N GLY A 57 2.81 -0.07 2.79
CA GLY A 57 4.21 -0.49 2.78
C GLY A 57 5.00 0.03 3.98
N MET A 58 4.88 1.33 4.27
CA MET A 58 5.51 1.94 5.44
C MET A 58 4.98 1.36 6.75
N HIS A 59 3.67 1.13 6.85
CA HIS A 59 3.07 0.54 8.05
C HIS A 59 3.61 -0.87 8.31
N LEU A 60 3.64 -1.72 7.29
CA LEU A 60 4.20 -3.08 7.36
C LEU A 60 5.69 -3.07 7.74
N ALA A 61 6.49 -2.19 7.15
CA ALA A 61 7.90 -2.06 7.46
C ALA A 61 8.12 -1.64 8.93
N ASN A 62 7.33 -0.70 9.43
CA ASN A 62 7.37 -0.27 10.83
C ASN A 62 6.97 -1.40 11.81
N ASN A 63 6.14 -2.35 11.35
CA ASN A 63 5.75 -3.54 12.11
C ASN A 63 6.69 -4.75 11.88
N GLY A 64 7.85 -4.55 11.24
CA GLY A 64 8.89 -5.58 11.10
C GLY A 64 8.72 -6.52 9.90
N HIS A 65 7.75 -6.28 9.01
CA HIS A 65 7.63 -7.05 7.77
C HIS A 65 8.72 -6.66 6.77
N LYS A 66 9.29 -7.67 6.10
CA LYS A 66 10.22 -7.45 4.99
C LYS A 66 9.47 -7.20 3.70
N ILE A 67 9.63 -6.00 3.14
CA ILE A 67 9.13 -5.65 1.81
C ILE A 67 10.33 -5.61 0.86
N ALA A 68 10.23 -6.35 -0.25
CA ALA A 68 11.28 -6.40 -1.26
C ALA A 68 11.30 -5.12 -2.11
N ALA A 69 10.13 -4.58 -2.45
CA ALA A 69 10.01 -3.30 -3.15
C ALA A 69 8.63 -2.66 -2.97
N LEU A 70 8.59 -1.33 -3.05
CA LEU A 70 7.39 -0.54 -3.27
C LEU A 70 7.49 0.07 -4.67
N VAL A 71 6.49 -0.15 -5.52
CA VAL A 71 6.43 0.36 -6.90
C VAL A 71 5.20 1.26 -7.06
N PRO A 72 5.20 2.46 -6.47
CA PRO A 72 4.10 3.40 -6.61
C PRO A 72 4.17 4.13 -7.96
N LEU A 73 3.12 4.02 -8.77
CA LEU A 73 3.03 4.69 -10.07
C LEU A 73 2.32 6.04 -9.89
N TYR A 74 3.03 7.14 -10.16
CA TYR A 74 2.53 8.52 -10.01
C TYR A 74 1.67 8.72 -8.73
N PRO A 75 2.20 8.34 -7.55
CA PRO A 75 1.40 8.29 -6.33
C PRO A 75 0.91 9.66 -5.91
N MET A 76 -0.29 9.70 -5.32
CA MET A 76 -0.67 10.84 -4.50
C MET A 76 0.10 10.79 -3.16
N THR A 77 1.18 11.54 -3.07
CA THR A 77 1.97 11.65 -1.82
C THR A 77 1.49 12.76 -0.91
N GLN A 78 0.72 13.70 -1.46
CA GLN A 78 0.31 14.92 -0.77
C GLN A 78 -0.90 15.55 -1.47
N ILE A 79 -1.84 16.11 -0.70
CA ILE A 79 -3.06 16.74 -1.24
C ILE A 79 -2.91 18.27 -1.32
N VAL A 80 -2.30 18.93 -0.32
CA VAL A 80 -1.99 20.37 -0.34
C VAL A 80 -0.76 20.69 0.52
N THR A 81 0.20 21.47 -0.01
CA THR A 81 1.14 22.28 0.80
C THR A 81 1.43 23.59 0.08
N GLY A 82 1.27 24.72 0.78
CA GLY A 82 1.68 26.04 0.25
C GLY A 82 3.17 26.37 0.43
N ASN A 83 3.93 25.59 1.21
CA ASN A 83 5.31 25.89 1.60
C ASN A 83 6.21 24.65 1.47
N LEU A 84 6.50 24.20 0.25
CA LEU A 84 7.59 23.25 0.03
C LEU A 84 8.90 24.03 -0.19
N PRO A 85 10.02 23.58 0.39
CA PRO A 85 11.32 24.17 0.07
C PRO A 85 11.57 24.09 -1.44
N SER A 86 11.99 25.20 -2.05
CA SER A 86 12.55 25.16 -3.39
C SER A 86 13.90 24.47 -3.31
N TYR A 87 14.01 23.26 -3.82
CA TYR A 87 15.29 22.61 -4.05
C TYR A 87 15.75 23.00 -5.45
N THR A 88 16.58 24.05 -5.50
CA THR A 88 17.24 24.54 -6.71
C THR A 88 18.69 24.10 -6.72
#